data_AF-A0A534TD58-F1
#
_entry.id   AF-A0A534TD58-F1
#
_cell.length_a   1.000
_cell.length_b   1.000
_cell.length_c   1.000
_cell.angle_alpha   90.00
_cell.angle_beta   90.00
_cell.angle_gamma   90.00
#
_symmetry.space_group_name_H-M   'P 1'
#
loop_
_entity.id
_entity.type
_entity.pdbx_description
1 polymer ?
#
loop_
_entity_poly.entity_id
_entity_poly.type
_entity_poly.pdbx_seq_one_letter_code
_entity_poly.pdbx_strand_id
1 'polypeptide(L)'
;MAEPEDPQPFLRFLGDSIAAHGPDLLGEAVARYRRFIHVIDPAPLLDSNRLRAALRDWQPALARWIPPAEAALRPLATRWLAHRFSLPMLKGRGELRESCDGIVHLYAASLRYAGAFAETLQRPLERALYKVAIGSAEFFYRSLHLPREVLPWFAAAR
;
A
#
# COMPACT_ATOMS: atom_id res chain seq x y z
N MET A 1 17.98 -27.64 -7.10
CA MET A 1 17.89 -26.26 -6.59
C MET A 1 17.50 -25.44 -7.81
N ALA A 2 16.22 -25.04 -7.93
CA ALA A 2 15.81 -24.22 -9.07
C ALA A 2 16.56 -22.88 -8.99
N GLU A 3 17.10 -22.39 -10.11
CA GLU A 3 17.59 -21.02 -10.16
C GLU A 3 16.44 -20.10 -9.74
N PRO A 4 16.69 -19.05 -8.94
CA PRO A 4 15.67 -18.06 -8.67
C PRO A 4 15.27 -17.44 -10.01
N GLU A 5 13.97 -17.57 -10.37
CA GLU A 5 13.41 -16.85 -11.50
C GLU A 5 13.78 -15.37 -11.43
N ASP A 6 14.03 -14.76 -12.59
CA ASP A 6 14.26 -13.32 -12.70
C ASP A 6 13.15 -12.54 -11.96
N PRO A 7 13.46 -11.77 -10.89
CA PRO A 7 12.45 -11.06 -10.12
C PRO A 7 11.94 -9.79 -10.82
N GLN A 8 12.57 -9.36 -11.93
CA GLN A 8 12.24 -8.10 -12.59
C GLN A 8 10.77 -7.95 -13.02
N PRO A 9 10.07 -8.98 -13.54
CA PRO A 9 8.64 -8.86 -13.84
C PRO A 9 7.80 -8.49 -12.62
N PHE A 10 8.09 -9.12 -11.47
CA PHE A 10 7.40 -8.81 -10.22
C PHE A 10 7.72 -7.40 -9.73
N LEU A 11 9.00 -6.98 -9.79
CA LEU A 11 9.42 -5.64 -9.37
C LEU A 11 8.78 -4.55 -10.23
N ARG A 12 8.66 -4.77 -11.55
CA ARG A 12 7.92 -3.87 -12.46
C ARG A 12 6.45 -3.78 -12.07
N PHE A 13 5.78 -4.93 -11.93
CA PHE A 13 4.38 -4.98 -11.51
C PHE A 13 4.14 -4.29 -10.16
N LEU A 14 5.02 -4.50 -9.19
CA LEU A 14 4.95 -3.83 -7.89
C LEU A 14 5.13 -2.32 -8.05
N GLY A 15 6.10 -1.88 -8.86
CA GLY A 15 6.30 -0.46 -9.16
C GLY A 15 5.06 0.20 -9.77
N ASP A 16 4.46 -0.43 -10.77
CA ASP A 16 3.21 0.01 -11.41
C ASP A 16 2.06 0.05 -10.40
N SER A 17 2.00 -0.96 -9.52
CA SER A 17 1.00 -1.05 -8.44
C SER A 17 1.17 0.04 -7.39
N ILE A 18 2.39 0.53 -7.14
CA ILE A 18 2.64 1.66 -6.22
C ILE A 18 2.21 2.96 -6.89
N ALA A 19 2.54 3.12 -8.17
CA ALA A 19 2.13 4.28 -8.98
C ALA A 19 0.60 4.36 -9.19
N ALA A 20 -0.11 3.26 -8.95
CA ALA A 20 -1.55 3.17 -9.05
C ALA A 20 -2.28 4.24 -8.24
N HIS A 21 -3.39 4.72 -8.80
CA HIS A 21 -4.30 5.72 -8.24
C HIS A 21 -3.74 7.14 -8.18
N GLY A 22 -4.65 8.10 -8.38
CA GLY A 22 -4.32 9.53 -8.28
C GLY A 22 -4.11 9.96 -6.82
N PRO A 23 -3.20 10.93 -6.57
CA PRO A 23 -2.92 11.41 -5.21
C PRO A 23 -4.14 12.06 -4.55
N ASP A 24 -5.04 12.68 -5.32
CA ASP A 24 -6.27 13.28 -4.78
C ASP A 24 -7.20 12.20 -4.20
N LEU A 25 -7.43 11.12 -4.95
CA LEU A 25 -8.27 10.01 -4.52
C LEU A 25 -7.73 9.33 -3.25
N LEU A 26 -6.41 9.12 -3.21
CA LEU A 26 -5.74 8.56 -2.03
C LEU A 26 -5.82 9.53 -0.83
N GLY A 27 -5.61 10.83 -1.04
CA GLY A 27 -5.74 11.85 -0.01
C GLY A 27 -7.15 11.91 0.60
N GLU A 28 -8.19 11.86 -0.24
CA GLU A 28 -9.60 11.81 0.22
C GLU A 28 -9.92 10.53 1.01
N ALA A 29 -9.29 9.41 0.68
CA ALA A 29 -9.42 8.18 1.45
C ALA A 29 -8.82 8.33 2.85
N VAL A 30 -7.65 8.97 2.98
CA VAL A 30 -7.01 9.26 4.27
C VAL A 30 -7.86 10.21 5.10
N ALA A 31 -8.39 11.26 4.49
CA ALA A 31 -9.30 12.18 5.15
C ALA A 31 -10.48 11.42 5.76
N ARG A 32 -11.12 10.50 5.03
CA ARG A 32 -12.22 9.67 5.56
C ARG A 32 -11.76 8.67 6.62
N TYR A 33 -10.58 8.08 6.45
CA TYR A 33 -10.00 7.09 7.36
C TYR A 33 -9.58 7.68 8.71
N ARG A 34 -9.33 8.99 8.80
CA ARG A 34 -8.82 9.70 9.99
C ARG A 34 -9.51 9.32 11.32
N ARG A 35 -10.80 9.03 11.29
CA ARG A 35 -11.61 8.65 12.46
C ARG A 35 -11.19 7.32 13.11
N PHE A 36 -10.43 6.50 12.39
CA PHE A 36 -9.91 5.22 12.84
C PHE A 36 -8.42 5.28 13.22
N ILE A 37 -7.80 6.46 13.12
CA ILE A 37 -6.42 6.68 13.51
C ILE A 37 -6.39 7.09 14.98
N HIS A 38 -5.92 6.19 15.84
CA HIS A 38 -5.85 6.41 17.29
C HIS A 38 -4.42 6.38 17.85
N VAL A 39 -3.44 6.02 17.03
CA VAL A 39 -2.05 5.78 17.45
C VAL A 39 -1.11 6.95 17.18
N ILE A 40 -1.57 7.94 16.43
CA ILE A 40 -0.88 9.19 16.12
C ILE A 40 -1.92 10.31 16.03
N ASP A 41 -1.49 11.57 16.10
CA ASP A 41 -2.33 12.71 15.71
C ASP A 41 -2.48 12.73 14.17
N PRO A 42 -3.70 12.59 13.63
CA PRO A 42 -3.93 12.62 12.19
C PRO A 42 -3.93 14.04 11.62
N ALA A 43 -4.04 15.11 12.44
CA ALA A 43 -4.23 16.47 11.95
C ALA A 43 -3.21 16.92 10.88
N PRO A 44 -1.90 16.64 11.02
CA PRO A 44 -0.93 16.99 9.98
C PRO A 44 -1.13 16.25 8.65
N LEU A 45 -1.74 15.05 8.68
CA LEU A 45 -2.08 14.30 7.47
C LEU A 45 -3.33 14.86 6.78
N LEU A 46 -4.09 15.73 7.44
CA LEU A 46 -5.28 16.37 6.89
C LEU A 46 -4.96 17.66 6.14
N ASP A 47 -3.71 18.12 6.17
CA ASP A 47 -3.23 19.13 5.23
C ASP A 47 -3.20 18.51 3.83
N SER A 48 -4.31 18.68 3.12
CA SER A 48 -4.54 18.08 1.82
C SER A 48 -3.47 18.46 0.79
N ASN A 49 -2.94 19.68 0.83
CA ASN A 49 -1.91 20.10 -0.12
C ASN A 49 -0.60 19.36 0.13
N ARG A 50 -0.18 19.28 1.39
CA ARG A 50 1.07 18.62 1.77
C ARG A 50 1.01 17.12 1.54
N LEU A 51 -0.07 16.46 1.96
CA LEU A 51 -0.23 15.02 1.78
C LEU A 51 -0.34 14.66 0.29
N ARG A 52 -1.13 15.41 -0.51
CA ARG A 52 -1.27 15.13 -1.94
C ARG A 52 0.04 15.35 -2.70
N ALA A 53 0.83 16.36 -2.32
CA ALA A 53 2.19 16.54 -2.84
C ALA A 53 3.07 15.33 -2.51
N ALA A 54 3.10 14.88 -1.26
CA ALA A 54 3.88 13.70 -0.85
C ALA A 54 3.41 12.40 -1.53
N LEU A 55 2.11 12.24 -1.78
CA LEU A 55 1.56 11.11 -2.55
C LEU A 55 1.90 11.18 -4.04
N ARG A 56 2.06 12.38 -4.60
CA ARG A 56 2.51 12.60 -5.97
C ARG A 56 4.00 12.25 -6.09
N ASP A 57 4.81 12.78 -5.19
CA ASP A 57 6.27 12.62 -5.14
C ASP A 57 6.68 11.38 -4.33
N TRP A 58 5.94 10.28 -4.51
CA TRP A 58 6.07 9.09 -3.68
C TRP A 58 7.44 8.42 -3.83
N GLN A 59 8.03 8.41 -5.02
CA GLN A 59 9.31 7.72 -5.28
C GLN A 59 10.44 8.25 -4.39
N PRO A 60 10.74 9.57 -4.39
CA PRO A 60 11.69 10.16 -3.45
C PRO A 60 11.36 9.86 -1.99
N ALA A 61 10.08 9.93 -1.61
CA ALA A 61 9.66 9.68 -0.24
C ALA A 61 9.89 8.23 0.20
N LEU A 62 9.60 7.24 -0.66
CA LEU A 62 9.90 5.83 -0.37
C LEU A 62 11.40 5.61 -0.21
N ALA A 63 12.21 6.10 -1.16
CA ALA A 63 13.65 5.94 -1.12
C ALA A 63 14.29 6.60 0.11
N ARG A 64 13.71 7.71 0.59
CA ARG A 64 14.17 8.44 1.77
C ARG A 64 13.79 7.73 3.08
N TRP A 65 12.54 7.28 3.21
CA TRP A 65 12.00 6.89 4.52
C TRP A 65 11.92 5.39 4.76
N ILE A 66 11.78 4.57 3.71
CA ILE A 66 11.59 3.13 3.87
C ILE A 66 12.91 2.39 4.10
N PRO A 67 13.97 2.52 3.27
CA PRO A 67 15.21 1.78 3.47
C PRO A 67 15.83 1.95 4.88
N PRO A 68 15.88 3.17 5.47
CA PRO A 68 16.40 3.32 6.82
C PRO A 68 15.59 2.59 7.90
N ALA A 69 14.28 2.41 7.69
CA ALA A 69 13.37 1.77 8.63
C ALA A 69 13.14 0.27 8.34
N GLU A 70 13.62 -0.24 7.20
CA GLU A 70 13.24 -1.54 6.66
C GLU A 70 13.47 -2.68 7.65
N ALA A 71 14.65 -2.72 8.28
CA ALA A 71 15.02 -3.77 9.23
C ALA A 71 14.05 -3.86 10.42
N ALA A 72 13.62 -2.71 10.96
CA ALA A 72 12.70 -2.65 12.10
C ALA A 72 11.25 -2.97 11.70
N LEU A 73 10.87 -2.67 10.45
CA LEU A 73 9.51 -2.89 9.94
C LEU A 73 9.32 -4.28 9.33
N ARG A 74 10.40 -4.94 8.91
CA ARG A 74 10.37 -6.25 8.24
C ARG A 74 9.54 -7.30 8.99
N PRO A 75 9.66 -7.49 10.31
CA PRO A 75 8.82 -8.46 11.02
C PRO A 75 7.31 -8.18 10.91
N LEU A 76 6.91 -6.90 10.89
CA LEU A 76 5.51 -6.52 10.71
C LEU A 76 5.05 -6.79 9.26
N ALA A 77 5.83 -6.35 8.28
CA ALA A 77 5.52 -6.55 6.86
C ALA A 77 5.39 -8.05 6.53
N THR A 78 6.35 -8.86 6.96
CA THR A 78 6.35 -10.32 6.72
C THR A 78 5.16 -11.00 7.36
N ARG A 79 4.83 -10.69 8.62
CA ARG A 79 3.66 -11.28 9.29
C ARG A 79 2.35 -10.89 8.62
N TRP A 80 2.23 -9.63 8.20
CA TRP A 80 1.05 -9.15 7.50
C TRP A 80 0.90 -9.84 6.14
N LEU A 81 1.96 -9.92 5.33
CA LEU A 81 1.96 -10.63 4.05
C LEU A 81 1.61 -12.11 4.22
N ALA A 82 2.26 -12.80 5.16
CA ALA A 82 1.99 -14.21 5.43
C ALA A 82 0.53 -14.45 5.82
N HIS A 83 -0.05 -13.57 6.64
CA HIS A 83 -1.47 -13.65 7.01
C HIS A 83 -2.41 -13.36 5.82
N ARG A 84 -2.05 -12.43 4.93
CA ARG A 84 -2.87 -12.12 3.75
C ARG A 84 -2.83 -13.23 2.71
N PHE A 85 -1.65 -13.78 2.43
CA PHE A 85 -1.49 -14.85 1.43
C PHE A 85 -1.98 -16.22 1.92
N SER A 86 -2.09 -16.46 3.23
CA SER A 86 -2.65 -17.73 3.73
C SER A 86 -4.16 -17.85 3.50
N LEU A 87 -4.91 -16.75 3.52
CA LEU A 87 -6.38 -16.77 3.39
C LEU A 87 -6.86 -17.27 2.01
N PRO A 88 -6.32 -16.82 0.87
CA PRO A 88 -6.66 -17.37 -0.44
C PRO A 88 -6.33 -18.86 -0.58
N MET A 89 -5.21 -19.31 0.00
CA MET A 89 -4.80 -20.71 -0.04
C MET A 89 -5.75 -21.62 0.73
N LEU A 90 -6.36 -21.12 1.82
CA LEU A 90 -7.33 -21.86 2.61
C LEU A 90 -8.74 -21.89 1.99
N LYS A 91 -9.14 -20.84 1.26
CA LYS A 91 -10.52 -20.69 0.77
C LYS A 91 -10.80 -21.39 -0.56
N GLY A 92 -9.79 -21.87 -1.28
CA GLY A 92 -9.93 -22.77 -2.43
C GLY A 92 -10.82 -22.28 -3.59
N ARG A 93 -11.12 -20.98 -3.69
CA ARG A 93 -12.13 -20.43 -4.64
C ARG A 93 -11.62 -20.24 -6.08
N GLY A 94 -10.61 -20.98 -6.53
CA GLY A 94 -10.16 -20.99 -7.93
C GLY A 94 -9.46 -19.71 -8.42
N GLU A 95 -9.59 -18.58 -7.75
CA GLU A 95 -9.05 -17.28 -8.18
C GLU A 95 -7.81 -16.85 -7.35
N LEU A 96 -6.82 -17.74 -7.22
CA LEU A 96 -5.57 -17.45 -6.50
C LEU A 96 -4.86 -16.23 -7.09
N ARG A 97 -4.85 -16.11 -8.41
CA ARG A 97 -4.25 -14.98 -9.13
C ARG A 97 -4.86 -13.66 -8.71
N GLU A 98 -6.17 -13.54 -8.78
CA GLU A 98 -6.87 -12.32 -8.38
C GLU A 98 -6.64 -11.98 -6.91
N SER A 99 -6.64 -13.01 -6.05
CA SER A 99 -6.35 -12.79 -4.63
C SER A 99 -4.93 -12.26 -4.43
N CYS A 100 -3.96 -12.80 -5.16
CA CYS A 100 -2.58 -12.31 -5.14
C CYS A 100 -2.48 -10.87 -5.64
N ASP A 101 -3.11 -10.55 -6.77
CA ASP A 101 -3.11 -9.20 -7.35
C ASP A 101 -3.70 -8.19 -6.36
N GLY A 102 -4.84 -8.51 -5.74
CA GLY A 102 -5.46 -7.68 -4.71
C GLY A 102 -4.56 -7.44 -3.49
N ILE A 103 -3.84 -8.47 -3.03
CA ILE A 103 -2.89 -8.34 -1.92
C ILE A 103 -1.69 -7.46 -2.30
N VAL A 104 -1.15 -7.64 -3.51
CA VAL A 104 -0.01 -6.83 -3.99
C VAL A 104 -0.40 -5.37 -4.13
N HIS A 105 -1.58 -5.07 -4.67
CA HIS A 105 -2.09 -3.70 -4.77
C HIS A 105 -2.30 -3.03 -3.42
N LEU A 106 -2.78 -3.78 -2.44
CA LEU A 106 -2.93 -3.31 -1.06
C LEU A 106 -1.55 -3.01 -0.45
N TYR A 107 -0.61 -3.94 -0.61
CA TYR A 107 0.77 -3.77 -0.15
C TYR A 107 1.41 -2.54 -0.80
N ALA A 108 1.31 -2.40 -2.11
CA ALA A 108 1.84 -1.29 -2.88
C ALA A 108 1.25 0.06 -2.42
N ALA A 109 -0.07 0.16 -2.27
CA ALA A 109 -0.71 1.37 -1.75
C ALA A 109 -0.26 1.68 -0.32
N SER A 110 -0.05 0.66 0.52
CA SER A 110 0.47 0.85 1.88
C SER A 110 1.89 1.40 1.89
N LEU A 111 2.76 0.98 0.95
CA LEU A 111 4.09 1.57 0.79
C LEU A 111 3.97 3.04 0.40
N ARG A 112 3.14 3.36 -0.61
CA ARG A 112 2.92 4.75 -1.04
C ARG A 112 2.43 5.64 0.10
N TYR A 113 1.45 5.17 0.87
CA TYR A 113 1.00 5.89 2.07
C TYR A 113 2.12 6.02 3.11
N ALA A 114 2.91 4.97 3.35
CA ALA A 114 3.97 5.00 4.33
C ALA A 114 5.04 6.06 4.01
N GLY A 115 5.50 6.11 2.76
CA GLY A 115 6.41 7.15 2.28
C GLY A 115 5.79 8.54 2.39
N ALA A 116 4.55 8.70 1.91
CA ALA A 116 3.87 9.99 1.94
C ALA A 116 3.59 10.49 3.36
N PHE A 117 3.25 9.60 4.30
CA PHE A 117 3.02 9.97 5.70
C PHE A 117 4.32 10.35 6.40
N ALA A 118 5.40 9.60 6.19
CA ALA A 118 6.71 9.94 6.74
C ALA A 118 7.20 11.29 6.19
N GLU A 119 7.01 11.55 4.90
CA GLU A 119 7.34 12.84 4.27
C GLU A 119 6.43 13.97 4.78
N THR A 120 5.14 13.73 4.92
CA THR A 120 4.20 14.74 5.44
C THR A 120 4.52 15.10 6.89
N LEU A 121 4.90 14.11 7.70
CA LEU A 121 5.25 14.31 9.11
C LEU A 121 6.72 14.68 9.33
N GLN A 122 7.55 14.64 8.28
CA GLN A 122 9.01 14.84 8.31
C GLN A 122 9.67 14.03 9.43
N ARG A 123 9.32 12.75 9.53
CA ARG A 123 9.87 11.85 10.55
C ARG A 123 10.06 10.42 10.03
N PRO A 124 10.97 9.64 10.62
CA PRO A 124 11.18 8.25 10.22
C PRO A 124 9.91 7.40 10.24
N LEU A 125 9.83 6.44 9.32
CA LEU A 125 8.73 5.48 9.28
C LEU A 125 8.86 4.49 10.43
N GLU A 126 8.07 4.69 11.48
CA GLU A 126 8.00 3.76 12.61
C GLU A 126 6.82 2.80 12.51
N ARG A 127 6.80 1.80 13.38
CA ARG A 127 5.78 0.73 13.36
C ARG A 127 4.34 1.25 13.45
N ALA A 128 4.09 2.28 14.28
CA ALA A 128 2.76 2.86 14.42
C ALA A 128 2.31 3.52 13.11
N LEU A 129 3.17 4.33 12.51
CA LEU A 129 2.89 5.02 11.26
C LEU A 129 2.69 4.03 10.09
N TYR A 130 3.50 2.96 10.05
CA TYR A 130 3.33 1.93 9.03
C TYR A 130 2.01 1.16 9.17
N LYS A 131 1.53 0.89 10.41
CA LYS A 131 0.20 0.34 10.63
C LYS A 131 -0.92 1.26 10.12
N VAL A 132 -0.78 2.57 10.30
CA VAL A 132 -1.73 3.56 9.77
C VAL A 132 -1.74 3.55 8.24
N ALA A 133 -0.57 3.40 7.61
CA ALA A 133 -0.46 3.26 6.15
C ALA A 133 -1.14 1.99 5.63
N ILE A 134 -0.93 0.84 6.29
CA ILE A 134 -1.64 -0.41 6.00
C ILE A 134 -3.16 -0.21 6.16
N GLY A 135 -3.60 0.35 7.29
CA GLY A 135 -5.02 0.60 7.55
C GLY A 135 -5.68 1.53 6.54
N SER A 136 -4.96 2.56 6.09
CA SER A 136 -5.42 3.50 5.05
C SER A 136 -5.59 2.80 3.71
N ALA A 137 -4.64 1.93 3.32
CA ALA A 137 -4.74 1.11 2.12
C ALA A 137 -5.89 0.10 2.20
N GLU A 138 -6.08 -0.56 3.34
CA GLU A 138 -7.21 -1.47 3.56
C GLU A 138 -8.55 -0.74 3.46
N PHE A 139 -8.66 0.42 4.10
CA PHE A 139 -9.85 1.24 4.03
C PHE A 139 -10.15 1.70 2.60
N PHE A 140 -9.12 2.12 1.86
CA PHE A 140 -9.23 2.54 0.48
C PHE A 140 -9.82 1.43 -0.41
N TYR A 141 -9.22 0.24 -0.42
CA TYR A 141 -9.72 -0.88 -1.24
C TYR A 141 -11.05 -1.46 -0.77
N ARG A 142 -11.42 -1.32 0.51
CA ARG A 142 -12.75 -1.71 1.02
C ARG A 142 -13.84 -0.69 0.72
N SER A 143 -13.50 0.59 0.70
CA SER A 143 -14.46 1.69 0.50
C SER A 143 -14.75 1.96 -0.97
N LEU A 144 -13.83 1.56 -1.84
CA LEU A 144 -14.02 1.59 -3.28
C LEU A 144 -14.94 0.44 -3.71
N HIS A 145 -16.21 0.72 -3.95
CA HIS A 145 -17.02 -0.11 -4.83
C HIS A 145 -16.66 0.24 -6.28
N LEU A 146 -15.43 -0.10 -6.70
CA LEU A 146 -15.05 0.07 -8.10
C LEU A 146 -15.73 -1.04 -8.91
N PRO A 147 -16.49 -0.70 -9.97
CA PRO A 147 -16.99 -1.72 -10.89
C PRO A 147 -15.77 -2.48 -11.42
N ARG A 148 -15.77 -3.79 -11.22
CA ARG A 148 -14.63 -4.68 -11.50
C ARG A 148 -14.18 -4.61 -12.97
N GLU A 149 -15.08 -4.16 -13.85
CA GLU A 149 -14.92 -3.96 -15.29
C GLU A 149 -14.11 -2.71 -15.67
N VAL A 150 -14.09 -1.67 -14.83
CA VAL A 150 -13.30 -0.44 -15.05
C VAL A 150 -11.95 -0.48 -14.34
N LEU A 151 -11.67 -1.53 -13.59
CA LEU A 151 -10.32 -1.87 -13.15
C LEU A 151 -9.66 -2.64 -14.30
N PRO A 152 -8.78 -2.00 -15.10
CA PRO A 152 -8.23 -2.63 -16.31
C PRO A 152 -7.35 -3.86 -16.01
N TRP A 153 -7.16 -4.16 -14.72
CA TRP A 153 -6.06 -4.97 -14.20
C TRP A 153 -6.51 -6.39 -13.83
N PHE A 154 -7.83 -6.65 -13.78
CA PHE A 154 -8.38 -8.00 -13.84
C PHE A 154 -8.38 -8.57 -15.27
N ALA A 155 -8.15 -7.73 -16.29
CA ALA A 155 -8.21 -8.11 -17.71
C ALA A 155 -6.85 -8.56 -18.29
N ALA A 156 -5.78 -8.68 -17.49
CA ALA A 156 -4.51 -9.25 -17.93
C ALA A 156 -4.57 -10.80 -18.02
N ALA A 157 -5.65 -11.33 -18.58
CA ALA A 157 -5.79 -12.73 -19.00
C ALA A 157 -6.89 -12.82 -20.07
N ARG A 158 -6.58 -12.34 -21.26
CA ARG A 158 -7.05 -12.99 -22.49
C ARG A 158 -5.83 -13.35 -23.32
#